data_AF-A0A9P0VZJ8-F1
#
_entry.id   AF-A0A9P0VZJ8-F1
#
_cell.length_a   1.000
_cell.length_b   1.000
_cell.length_c   1.000
_cell.angle_alpha   90.00
_cell.angle_beta   90.00
_cell.angle_gamma   90.00
#
_symmetry.space_group_name_H-M   'P 1'
#
loop_
_entity.id
_entity.type
_entity.pdbx_description
1 polymer ?
#
loop_
_entity_poly.entity_id
_entity_poly.type
_entity_poly.pdbx_seq_one_letter_code
_entity_poly.pdbx_strand_id
1 'polypeptide(L)'
;MIRRLKFLKNILMSRPKKDIIAIVGTTGVGKSQFSIDLAKAVNGEIINADSMQMYKGLDQITNKHPLDERKGIPHHVMNHVNWNEEYHIHKFAQDANRAIDEIHSRNKVPIIVGGTHYYLSSLLFDNKTIGATKELELMEQNGSTQTNELKTDQIQILDGPVDQIFETLQAIDPIIAEKFHPKDKRKLRRALEIYYTTNKKTSDIYLEQKLDELEDSSLRFNTLVFWVYSDSEVLRSRLDTRVDKMMDQGAVDEIRELYKFYQDQTPEKPDLTTGIWQVIGFKEFWEWLETGTESDFQNGVEKMKIRTRQYAKSQVKWIKKLLATELVKEARFNYKHGGKMYLLDATDLSEWKENVFEIGEKITQQFLASGPASVTYPQAPEHYKDIFPTAEYVDGRKSNKKIGAESDWKHFKCDICKDKNGNPFVAIGEEQFKIHTEGRRHKRQLGAKDKKRKHEEYMTANKTRKAEAVGAEAAAAASSDSYID
;
A
#
# COMPACT_ATOMS: atom_id res chain seq x y z
N MET A 1 22.51 -29.70 -4.57
CA MET A 1 22.28 -30.68 -3.49
C MET A 1 21.29 -30.18 -2.43
N ILE A 2 21.50 -28.99 -1.84
CA ILE A 2 20.63 -28.41 -0.79
C ILE A 2 19.17 -28.18 -1.25
N ARG A 3 18.95 -27.71 -2.49
CA ARG A 3 17.60 -27.58 -3.08
C ARG A 3 16.86 -28.90 -3.26
N ARG A 4 17.54 -29.96 -3.71
CA ARG A 4 16.96 -31.32 -3.81
C ARG A 4 16.59 -31.88 -2.43
N LEU A 5 17.38 -31.58 -1.39
CA LEU A 5 17.10 -31.94 -0.01
C LEU A 5 15.89 -31.19 0.56
N LYS A 6 15.72 -29.88 0.27
CA LYS A 6 14.51 -29.11 0.60
C LYS A 6 13.26 -29.66 -0.10
N PHE A 7 13.36 -29.96 -1.39
CA PHE A 7 12.28 -30.54 -2.18
C PHE A 7 11.83 -31.91 -1.65
N LEU A 8 12.78 -32.80 -1.34
CA LEU A 8 12.49 -34.11 -0.72
C LEU A 8 11.90 -33.98 0.69
N LYS A 9 12.37 -33.04 1.51
CA LYS A 9 11.83 -32.77 2.85
C LYS A 9 10.40 -32.22 2.80
N ASN A 10 10.09 -31.33 1.85
CA ASN A 10 8.75 -30.79 1.64
C ASN A 10 7.75 -31.84 1.15
N ILE A 11 8.19 -32.81 0.33
CA ILE A 11 7.33 -33.93 -0.11
C ILE A 11 7.05 -34.93 1.03
N LEU A 12 8.06 -35.23 1.86
CA LEU A 12 7.96 -36.24 2.92
C LEU A 12 7.31 -35.74 4.22
N MET A 13 7.08 -34.42 4.37
CA MET A 13 6.56 -33.82 5.61
C MET A 13 5.40 -32.82 5.43
N SER A 14 4.77 -32.71 4.26
CA SER A 14 3.67 -31.73 4.11
C SER A 14 2.42 -32.16 4.88
N ARG A 15 2.28 -31.68 6.12
CA ARG A 15 0.96 -31.59 6.76
C ARG A 15 0.02 -30.81 5.84
N PRO A 16 -1.25 -31.22 5.70
CA PRO A 16 -2.22 -30.45 4.93
C PRO A 16 -2.28 -29.02 5.48
N LYS A 17 -2.18 -28.02 4.58
CA LYS A 17 -2.32 -26.61 4.98
C LYS A 17 -3.72 -26.41 5.57
N LYS A 18 -3.82 -25.59 6.62
CA LYS A 18 -5.10 -25.33 7.29
C LYS A 18 -5.99 -24.43 6.42
N ASP A 19 -7.30 -24.60 6.50
CA ASP A 19 -8.27 -23.84 5.72
C ASP A 19 -8.59 -22.49 6.38
N ILE A 20 -8.62 -21.42 5.59
CA ILE A 20 -9.03 -20.08 6.01
C ILE A 20 -9.88 -19.41 4.92
N ILE A 21 -10.69 -18.44 5.34
CA ILE A 21 -11.48 -17.59 4.44
C ILE A 21 -11.01 -16.14 4.59
N ALA A 22 -10.79 -15.45 3.47
CA ALA A 22 -10.45 -14.04 3.44
C ALA A 22 -11.51 -13.24 2.70
N ILE A 23 -12.03 -12.17 3.32
CA ILE A 23 -13.04 -11.28 2.74
C ILE A 23 -12.40 -9.90 2.53
N VAL A 24 -12.27 -9.52 1.25
CA VAL A 24 -11.68 -8.26 0.80
C VAL A 24 -12.69 -7.40 0.06
N GLY A 25 -12.37 -6.12 -0.10
CA GLY A 25 -13.23 -5.15 -0.75
C GLY A 25 -13.03 -3.75 -0.21
N THR A 26 -13.71 -2.78 -0.81
CA THR A 26 -13.60 -1.38 -0.37
C THR A 26 -14.33 -1.15 0.96
N THR A 27 -14.11 -0.01 1.60
CA THR A 27 -15.06 0.44 2.62
C THR A 27 -16.45 0.66 2.00
N GLY A 28 -17.53 0.51 2.78
CA GLY A 28 -18.92 0.75 2.34
C GLY A 28 -19.61 -0.36 1.52
N VAL A 29 -18.99 -1.51 1.27
CA VAL A 29 -19.58 -2.62 0.48
C VAL A 29 -20.14 -3.77 1.32
N GLY A 30 -20.29 -3.60 2.63
CA GLY A 30 -20.92 -4.63 3.48
C GLY A 30 -20.03 -5.82 3.89
N LYS A 31 -18.69 -5.71 3.81
CA LYS A 31 -17.76 -6.79 4.22
C LYS A 31 -18.06 -7.37 5.60
N SER A 32 -18.29 -6.51 6.60
CA SER A 32 -18.56 -6.94 7.98
C SER A 32 -19.87 -7.74 8.05
N GLN A 33 -20.94 -7.25 7.42
CA GLN A 33 -22.22 -7.95 7.34
C GLN A 33 -22.07 -9.34 6.73
N PHE A 34 -21.42 -9.43 5.56
CA PHE A 34 -21.17 -10.71 4.90
C PHE A 34 -20.35 -11.65 5.78
N SER A 35 -19.33 -11.14 6.46
CA SER A 35 -18.49 -11.98 7.33
C SER A 35 -19.22 -12.55 8.54
N ILE A 36 -20.15 -11.78 9.14
CA ILE A 36 -20.95 -12.23 10.28
C ILE A 36 -21.95 -13.29 9.84
N ASP A 37 -22.63 -13.06 8.72
CA ASP A 37 -23.61 -14.01 8.19
C ASP A 37 -22.92 -15.32 7.77
N LEU A 38 -21.75 -15.23 7.13
CA LEU A 38 -20.95 -16.39 6.78
C LEU A 38 -20.41 -17.13 8.03
N ALA A 39 -19.88 -16.41 9.01
CA ALA A 39 -19.39 -17.00 10.27
C ALA A 39 -20.49 -17.79 10.97
N LYS A 40 -21.71 -17.26 11.00
CA LYS A 40 -22.86 -17.97 11.54
C LYS A 40 -23.17 -19.26 10.76
N ALA A 41 -23.11 -19.21 9.43
CA ALA A 41 -23.40 -20.35 8.56
C ALA A 41 -22.37 -21.49 8.67
N VAL A 42 -21.08 -21.16 8.90
CA VAL A 42 -19.98 -22.15 8.86
C VAL A 42 -19.31 -22.39 10.21
N ASN A 43 -19.93 -21.96 11.31
CA ASN A 43 -19.34 -22.01 12.65
C ASN A 43 -17.93 -21.40 12.69
N GLY A 44 -17.80 -20.20 12.12
CA GLY A 44 -16.57 -19.44 12.02
C GLY A 44 -16.40 -18.38 13.10
N GLU A 45 -15.19 -17.83 13.17
CA GLU A 45 -14.86 -16.65 14.00
C GLU A 45 -14.10 -15.64 13.14
N ILE A 46 -14.27 -14.34 13.44
CA ILE A 46 -13.77 -13.26 12.60
C ILE A 46 -12.41 -12.77 13.12
N ILE A 47 -11.44 -12.58 12.22
CA ILE A 47 -10.17 -11.90 12.50
C ILE A 47 -10.17 -10.58 11.73
N ASN A 48 -10.04 -9.46 12.44
CA ASN A 48 -9.97 -8.16 11.80
C ASN A 48 -8.61 -7.93 11.12
N ALA A 49 -8.63 -7.36 9.92
CA ALA A 49 -7.44 -6.97 9.16
C ALA A 49 -7.54 -5.52 8.66
N ASP A 50 -8.14 -4.64 9.48
CA ASP A 50 -8.16 -3.19 9.26
C ASP A 50 -7.26 -2.49 10.28
N SER A 51 -6.22 -1.82 9.79
CA SER A 51 -5.19 -1.20 10.64
C SER A 51 -5.73 -0.16 11.62
N MET A 52 -6.84 0.51 11.31
CA MET A 52 -7.42 1.53 12.19
C MET A 52 -8.37 0.92 13.22
N GLN A 53 -8.98 -0.24 12.93
CA GLN A 53 -9.89 -0.92 13.86
C GLN A 53 -9.16 -1.70 14.96
N MET A 54 -7.83 -1.74 14.91
CA MET A 54 -6.96 -2.28 15.96
C MET A 54 -7.03 -1.44 17.24
N TYR A 55 -7.22 -0.12 17.11
CA TYR A 55 -7.18 0.82 18.23
C TYR A 55 -8.47 0.79 19.06
N LYS A 56 -8.31 0.93 20.38
CA LYS A 56 -9.39 0.96 21.36
C LYS A 56 -10.34 2.15 21.13
N GLY A 57 -11.65 1.95 21.31
CA GLY A 57 -12.66 2.99 21.13
C GLY A 57 -12.67 3.55 19.70
N LEU A 58 -13.08 4.80 19.52
CA LEU A 58 -13.14 5.47 18.20
C LEU A 58 -13.98 4.66 17.19
N ASP A 59 -15.06 4.06 17.65
CA ASP A 59 -15.86 3.09 16.92
C ASP A 59 -16.52 3.73 15.70
N GLN A 60 -16.95 4.98 15.80
CA GLN A 60 -17.59 5.72 14.70
C GLN A 60 -16.58 6.06 13.60
N ILE A 61 -15.49 6.78 13.92
CA ILE A 61 -14.52 7.24 12.90
C ILE A 61 -13.71 6.09 12.29
N THR A 62 -13.51 4.98 13.03
CA THR A 62 -12.87 3.77 12.51
C THR A 62 -13.87 2.77 11.91
N ASN A 63 -15.17 3.08 11.96
CA ASN A 63 -16.26 2.30 11.37
C ASN A 63 -16.24 0.83 11.85
N LYS A 64 -16.09 0.62 13.15
CA LYS A 64 -16.20 -0.72 13.75
C LYS A 64 -17.64 -1.20 13.65
N HIS A 65 -17.83 -2.49 13.38
CA HIS A 65 -19.17 -3.07 13.34
C HIS A 65 -19.79 -3.04 14.75
N PRO A 66 -21.02 -2.55 14.95
CA PRO A 66 -21.65 -2.48 16.27
C PRO A 66 -21.75 -3.84 16.95
N LEU A 67 -21.55 -3.92 18.27
CA LEU A 67 -21.50 -5.18 19.02
C LEU A 67 -22.82 -5.97 18.97
N ASP A 68 -23.94 -5.27 19.04
CA ASP A 68 -25.30 -5.81 18.93
C ASP A 68 -25.58 -6.42 17.55
N GLU A 69 -24.99 -5.86 16.50
CA GLU A 69 -25.09 -6.40 15.13
C GLU A 69 -24.14 -7.57 14.86
N ARG A 70 -23.18 -7.87 15.74
CA ARG A 70 -22.23 -9.01 15.57
C ARG A 70 -22.84 -10.38 15.84
N LYS A 71 -24.09 -10.46 16.32
CA LYS A 71 -24.82 -11.72 16.58
C LYS A 71 -24.03 -12.70 17.48
N GLY A 72 -23.21 -12.17 18.41
CA GLY A 72 -22.37 -12.97 19.31
C GLY A 72 -21.16 -13.63 18.64
N ILE A 73 -20.86 -13.35 17.37
CA ILE A 73 -19.68 -13.91 16.68
C ILE A 73 -18.39 -13.29 17.24
N PRO A 74 -17.43 -14.10 17.74
CA PRO A 74 -16.14 -13.61 18.22
C PRO A 74 -15.38 -12.83 17.15
N HIS A 75 -14.79 -11.70 17.55
CA HIS A 75 -13.92 -10.87 16.73
C HIS A 75 -12.54 -10.77 17.39
N HIS A 76 -11.52 -11.24 16.68
CA HIS A 76 -10.13 -11.26 17.11
C HIS A 76 -9.34 -10.12 16.47
N VAL A 77 -8.20 -9.77 17.10
CA VAL A 77 -7.25 -8.77 16.60
C VAL A 77 -7.95 -7.44 16.28
N MET A 78 -8.82 -6.97 17.19
CA MET A 78 -9.62 -5.76 17.01
C MET A 78 -9.73 -5.03 18.35
N ASN A 79 -9.77 -3.71 18.35
CA ASN A 79 -10.07 -2.89 19.54
C ASN A 79 -9.17 -3.19 20.77
N HIS A 80 -7.87 -3.39 20.58
CA HIS A 80 -6.93 -3.83 21.63
C HIS A 80 -5.67 -2.97 21.77
N VAL A 81 -5.37 -2.11 20.79
CA VAL A 81 -4.17 -1.24 20.78
C VAL A 81 -4.50 0.12 21.41
N ASN A 82 -3.65 0.62 22.30
CA ASN A 82 -3.84 1.96 22.88
C ASN A 82 -3.43 3.07 21.89
N TRP A 83 -3.94 4.29 22.07
CA TRP A 83 -3.71 5.39 21.13
C TRP A 83 -2.27 5.90 21.07
N ASN A 84 -1.49 5.68 22.13
CA ASN A 84 -0.06 6.02 22.21
C ASN A 84 0.87 4.93 21.66
N GLU A 85 0.32 3.82 21.16
CA GLU A 85 1.10 2.72 20.60
C GLU A 85 1.09 2.72 19.08
N GLU A 86 2.18 2.26 18.48
CA GLU A 86 2.21 1.97 17.05
C GLU A 86 1.88 0.49 16.78
N TYR A 87 0.96 0.28 15.83
CA TYR A 87 0.64 -1.02 15.29
C TYR A 87 1.17 -1.18 13.87
N HIS A 88 1.86 -2.29 13.61
CA HIS A 88 2.54 -2.55 12.35
C HIS A 88 2.35 -3.99 11.89
N ILE A 89 2.75 -4.26 10.65
CA ILE A 89 2.52 -5.52 9.96
C ILE A 89 3.04 -6.76 10.71
N HIS A 90 4.18 -6.66 11.39
CA HIS A 90 4.74 -7.80 12.13
C HIS A 90 3.90 -8.19 13.37
N LYS A 91 3.40 -7.20 14.14
CA LYS A 91 2.46 -7.44 15.25
C LYS A 91 1.17 -8.05 14.72
N PHE A 92 0.61 -7.49 13.65
CA PHE A 92 -0.56 -8.05 12.99
C PHE A 92 -0.36 -9.52 12.58
N ALA A 93 0.76 -9.83 11.94
CA ALA A 93 1.04 -11.20 11.51
C ALA A 93 1.10 -12.15 12.73
N GLN A 94 1.76 -11.76 13.82
CA GLN A 94 1.84 -12.57 15.04
C GLN A 94 0.46 -12.78 15.67
N ASP A 95 -0.30 -11.69 15.89
CA ASP A 95 -1.62 -11.73 16.51
C ASP A 95 -2.62 -12.54 15.66
N ALA A 96 -2.62 -12.33 14.35
CA ALA A 96 -3.51 -13.05 13.43
C ALA A 96 -3.15 -14.54 13.33
N ASN A 97 -1.87 -14.93 13.31
CA ASN A 97 -1.49 -16.34 13.31
C ASN A 97 -1.91 -17.04 14.61
N ARG A 98 -1.72 -16.39 15.76
CA ARG A 98 -2.19 -16.90 17.05
C ARG A 98 -3.71 -17.11 17.03
N ALA A 99 -4.47 -16.11 16.56
CA ALA A 99 -5.92 -16.23 16.44
C ALA A 99 -6.34 -17.36 15.49
N ILE A 100 -5.67 -17.54 14.35
CA ILE A 100 -5.92 -18.65 13.42
C ILE A 100 -5.73 -19.99 14.13
N ASP A 101 -4.61 -20.18 14.82
CA ASP A 101 -4.30 -21.43 15.52
C ASP A 101 -5.29 -21.73 16.65
N GLU A 102 -5.67 -20.70 17.40
CA GLU A 102 -6.68 -20.80 18.46
C GLU A 102 -8.06 -21.18 17.89
N ILE A 103 -8.50 -20.55 16.81
CA ILE A 103 -9.79 -20.83 16.16
C ILE A 103 -9.81 -22.27 15.61
N HIS A 104 -8.73 -22.68 14.93
CA HIS A 104 -8.60 -24.06 14.43
C HIS A 104 -8.57 -25.09 15.55
N SER A 105 -7.92 -24.81 16.69
CA SER A 105 -7.91 -25.74 17.84
C SER A 105 -9.31 -25.97 18.44
N ARG A 106 -10.25 -25.04 18.22
CA ARG A 106 -11.68 -25.18 18.56
C ARG A 106 -12.52 -25.80 17.44
N ASN A 107 -11.90 -26.32 16.37
CA ASN A 107 -12.56 -26.85 15.18
C ASN A 107 -13.51 -25.84 14.50
N LYS A 108 -13.13 -24.56 14.50
CA LYS A 108 -13.86 -23.48 13.84
C LYS A 108 -13.11 -22.94 12.63
N VAL A 109 -13.82 -22.20 11.78
CA VAL A 109 -13.27 -21.62 10.55
C VAL A 109 -12.80 -20.17 10.78
N PRO A 110 -11.51 -19.85 10.61
CA PRO A 110 -11.04 -18.47 10.66
C PRO A 110 -11.50 -17.68 9.43
N ILE A 111 -12.15 -16.55 9.66
CA ILE A 111 -12.62 -15.63 8.61
C ILE A 111 -11.93 -14.29 8.78
N ILE A 112 -10.95 -13.99 7.92
CA ILE A 112 -10.18 -12.76 7.96
C ILE A 112 -10.88 -11.67 7.14
N VAL A 113 -11.13 -10.52 7.73
CA VAL A 113 -11.93 -9.44 7.12
C VAL A 113 -11.25 -8.10 7.33
N GLY A 114 -11.04 -7.32 6.26
CA GLY A 114 -10.46 -6.00 6.45
C GLY A 114 -10.24 -5.18 5.18
N GLY A 115 -10.00 -3.88 5.37
CA GLY A 115 -9.67 -2.94 4.30
C GLY A 115 -8.16 -2.77 4.07
N THR A 116 -7.32 -3.22 5.00
CA THR A 116 -5.85 -3.12 4.91
C THR A 116 -5.30 -4.35 4.21
N HIS A 117 -5.54 -4.44 2.90
CA HIS A 117 -5.14 -5.58 2.07
C HIS A 117 -3.64 -5.90 2.14
N TYR A 118 -2.79 -4.91 2.47
CA TYR A 118 -1.37 -5.11 2.70
C TYR A 118 -1.10 -6.05 3.89
N TYR A 119 -1.82 -5.90 4.99
CA TYR A 119 -1.75 -6.80 6.15
C TYR A 119 -2.24 -8.19 5.75
N LEU A 120 -3.38 -8.28 5.08
CA LEU A 120 -3.89 -9.55 4.60
C LEU A 120 -2.86 -10.29 3.72
N SER A 121 -2.22 -9.63 2.77
CA SER A 121 -1.20 -10.31 1.95
C SER A 121 0.04 -10.75 2.72
N SER A 122 0.45 -10.02 3.76
CA SER A 122 1.53 -10.51 4.63
C SER A 122 1.16 -11.76 5.42
N LEU A 123 -0.12 -11.91 5.73
CA LEU A 123 -0.63 -13.08 6.43
C LEU A 123 -0.81 -14.27 5.47
N LEU A 124 -1.31 -14.02 4.26
CA LEU A 124 -1.62 -15.07 3.29
C LEU A 124 -0.38 -15.64 2.59
N PHE A 125 0.67 -14.84 2.40
CA PHE A 125 1.80 -15.22 1.54
C PHE A 125 3.14 -15.19 2.30
N ASP A 126 3.97 -16.23 2.13
CA ASP A 126 5.27 -16.37 2.83
C ASP A 126 6.31 -15.30 2.46
N ASN A 127 6.14 -14.65 1.31
CA ASN A 127 7.17 -13.83 0.69
C ASN A 127 6.86 -12.33 0.62
N LYS A 128 5.78 -11.87 1.27
CA LYS A 128 5.36 -10.46 1.21
C LYS A 128 5.97 -9.60 2.31
N THR A 129 6.60 -10.22 3.30
CA THR A 129 7.29 -9.52 4.39
C THR A 129 8.65 -10.16 4.63
N ILE A 130 9.72 -9.37 4.51
CA ILE A 130 11.05 -9.79 4.94
C ILE A 130 11.13 -9.61 6.46
N GLY A 131 11.46 -10.67 7.20
CA GLY A 131 11.53 -10.70 8.66
C GLY A 131 10.50 -11.63 9.29
N ALA A 132 9.20 -11.39 9.08
CA ALA A 132 8.13 -12.01 9.87
C ALA A 132 8.14 -13.57 9.91
N THR A 133 8.17 -14.23 8.75
CA THR A 133 8.00 -15.69 8.72
C THR A 133 9.28 -16.45 9.00
N LYS A 134 10.41 -15.96 8.48
CA LYS A 134 11.72 -16.59 8.69
C LYS A 134 12.26 -16.35 10.10
N GLU A 135 12.04 -15.19 10.73
CA GLU A 135 12.43 -14.98 12.13
C GLU A 135 11.64 -15.89 13.07
N LEU A 136 10.32 -16.00 12.89
CA LEU A 136 9.48 -16.89 13.72
C LEU A 136 9.82 -18.38 13.52
N GLU A 137 9.97 -18.84 12.27
CA GLU A 137 10.35 -20.25 11.99
C GLU A 137 11.77 -20.60 12.47
N LEU A 138 12.71 -19.65 12.43
CA LEU A 138 14.09 -19.86 12.90
C LEU A 138 14.21 -19.74 14.42
N MET A 139 13.34 -18.97 15.09
CA MET A 139 13.22 -18.90 16.55
C MET A 139 12.77 -20.24 17.15
N GLU A 140 11.77 -20.88 16.54
CA GLU A 140 11.24 -22.17 17.04
C GLU A 140 12.20 -23.35 16.82
N GLN A 141 13.02 -23.34 15.77
CA GLN A 141 13.89 -24.47 15.45
C GLN A 141 15.29 -24.41 16.06
N ASN A 142 15.84 -23.23 16.39
CA ASN A 142 17.26 -23.10 16.72
C ASN A 142 17.61 -22.29 17.97
N GLY A 143 16.66 -21.88 18.82
CA GLY A 143 16.95 -21.31 20.16
C GLY A 143 17.80 -20.03 20.23
N SER A 144 18.35 -19.56 19.12
CA SER A 144 19.08 -18.31 18.96
C SER A 144 19.17 -17.97 17.48
N THR A 145 18.50 -16.91 17.05
CA THR A 145 18.79 -16.28 15.76
C THR A 145 19.66 -15.06 16.06
N GLN A 146 20.88 -15.02 15.52
CA GLN A 146 21.68 -13.79 15.48
C GLN A 146 21.02 -12.81 14.51
N THR A 147 19.98 -12.10 14.95
CA THR A 147 19.69 -10.77 14.38
C THR A 147 20.75 -9.85 14.94
N ASN A 148 21.63 -9.31 14.07
CA ASN A 148 22.61 -8.35 14.53
C ASN A 148 21.85 -7.12 15.04
N GLU A 149 22.08 -6.74 16.30
CA GLU A 149 21.64 -5.44 16.79
C GLU A 149 22.28 -4.36 15.93
N LEU A 150 21.48 -3.34 15.58
CA LEU A 150 21.95 -2.23 14.79
C LEU A 150 23.03 -1.48 15.58
N LYS A 151 24.18 -1.25 14.93
CA LYS A 151 25.25 -0.45 15.52
C LYS A 151 24.87 1.03 15.54
N THR A 152 25.44 1.81 16.45
CA THR A 152 25.13 3.24 16.60
C THR A 152 25.30 4.05 15.31
N ASP A 153 26.36 3.77 14.53
CA ASP A 153 26.62 4.39 13.23
C ASP A 153 25.55 4.03 12.19
N GLN A 154 25.07 2.78 12.19
CA GLN A 154 23.98 2.33 11.31
C GLN A 154 22.65 3.03 11.65
N ILE A 155 22.35 3.18 12.95
CA ILE A 155 21.15 3.90 13.41
C ILE A 155 21.21 5.36 12.96
N GLN A 156 22.35 6.03 13.14
CA GLN A 156 22.54 7.42 12.69
C GLN A 156 22.28 7.57 11.18
N ILE A 157 22.73 6.63 10.36
CA ILE A 157 22.44 6.64 8.91
C ILE A 157 20.94 6.45 8.66
N LEU A 158 20.32 5.45 9.29
CA LEU A 158 18.90 5.13 9.09
C LEU A 158 17.95 6.27 9.50
N ASP A 159 18.33 7.03 10.52
CA ASP A 159 17.56 8.18 11.00
C ASP A 159 17.93 9.49 10.27
N GLY A 160 19.06 9.49 9.56
CA GLY A 160 19.60 10.63 8.82
C GLY A 160 18.78 11.10 7.60
N PRO A 161 19.32 12.06 6.84
CA PRO A 161 18.70 12.58 5.61
C PRO A 161 18.48 11.48 4.57
N VAL A 162 17.41 11.61 3.78
CA VAL A 162 17.05 10.59 2.79
C VAL A 162 18.15 10.38 1.73
N ASP A 163 18.87 11.44 1.36
CA ASP A 163 19.95 11.36 0.38
C ASP A 163 21.12 10.51 0.91
N GLN A 164 21.46 10.62 2.20
CA GLN A 164 22.48 9.79 2.84
C GLN A 164 22.09 8.31 2.86
N ILE A 165 20.81 8.02 3.19
CA ILE A 165 20.28 6.65 3.15
C ILE A 165 20.32 6.11 1.72
N PHE A 166 19.95 6.92 0.73
CA PHE A 166 19.95 6.54 -0.67
C PHE A 166 21.36 6.24 -1.18
N GLU A 167 22.34 7.12 -0.94
CA GLU A 167 23.73 6.94 -1.34
C GLU A 167 24.35 5.68 -0.71
N THR A 168 24.10 5.47 0.58
CA THR A 168 24.57 4.29 1.31
C THR A 168 23.96 3.01 0.72
N LEU A 169 22.64 3.01 0.46
CA LEU A 169 21.97 1.88 -0.16
C LEU A 169 22.45 1.64 -1.59
N GLN A 170 22.72 2.69 -2.37
CA GLN A 170 23.24 2.59 -3.72
C GLN A 170 24.63 1.95 -3.78
N ALA A 171 25.49 2.23 -2.80
CA ALA A 171 26.81 1.60 -2.70
C ALA A 171 26.73 0.10 -2.34
N ILE A 172 25.75 -0.30 -1.52
CA ILE A 172 25.61 -1.66 -1.01
C ILE A 172 24.80 -2.56 -1.97
N ASP A 173 23.64 -2.07 -2.38
CA ASP A 173 22.62 -2.76 -3.15
C ASP A 173 22.04 -1.82 -4.24
N PRO A 174 22.79 -1.58 -5.33
CA PRO A 174 22.37 -0.65 -6.39
C PRO A 174 21.05 -1.08 -7.06
N ILE A 175 20.82 -2.39 -7.15
CA ILE A 175 19.60 -2.96 -7.75
C ILE A 175 18.36 -2.51 -6.97
N ILE A 176 18.39 -2.57 -5.64
CA ILE A 176 17.25 -2.12 -4.82
C ILE A 176 17.14 -0.60 -4.76
N ALA A 177 18.28 0.12 -4.79
CA ALA A 177 18.29 1.58 -4.81
C ALA A 177 17.63 2.13 -6.09
N GLU A 178 17.92 1.55 -7.26
CA GLU A 178 17.30 1.93 -8.53
C GLU A 178 15.79 1.61 -8.55
N LYS A 179 15.38 0.50 -7.94
CA LYS A 179 13.96 0.11 -7.86
C LYS A 179 13.08 1.15 -7.14
N PHE A 180 13.62 1.91 -6.20
CA PHE A 180 12.87 2.88 -5.41
C PHE A 180 13.17 4.32 -5.82
N HIS A 181 12.21 5.22 -5.56
CA HIS A 181 12.44 6.64 -5.80
C HIS A 181 13.44 7.17 -4.76
N PRO A 182 14.41 8.03 -5.12
CA PRO A 182 15.43 8.53 -4.18
C PRO A 182 14.87 9.25 -2.96
N LYS A 183 13.64 9.78 -3.05
CA LYS A 183 12.93 10.42 -1.94
C LYS A 183 12.00 9.50 -1.14
N ASP A 184 11.94 8.21 -1.44
CA ASP A 184 11.10 7.25 -0.70
C ASP A 184 11.81 6.77 0.58
N LYS A 185 12.00 7.70 1.54
CA LYS A 185 12.79 7.46 2.77
C LYS A 185 12.38 6.17 3.48
N ARG A 186 11.07 5.88 3.56
CA ARG A 186 10.56 4.68 4.24
C ARG A 186 11.06 3.39 3.59
N LYS A 187 10.96 3.26 2.26
CA LYS A 187 11.42 2.04 1.56
C LYS A 187 12.93 1.91 1.52
N LEU A 188 13.64 3.02 1.32
CA LEU A 188 15.10 3.06 1.32
C LEU A 188 15.65 2.68 2.69
N ARG A 189 15.15 3.30 3.76
CA ARG A 189 15.51 2.98 5.14
C ARG A 189 15.25 1.50 5.44
N ARG A 190 14.08 0.96 5.08
CA ARG A 190 13.76 -0.46 5.33
C ARG A 190 14.68 -1.41 4.56
N ALA A 191 14.99 -1.13 3.30
CA ALA A 191 15.91 -1.96 2.51
C ALA A 191 17.32 -1.97 3.11
N LEU A 192 17.79 -0.82 3.59
CA LEU A 192 19.09 -0.70 4.26
C LEU A 192 19.08 -1.39 5.64
N GLU A 193 18.01 -1.24 6.40
CA GLU A 193 17.81 -1.90 7.69
C GLU A 193 17.81 -3.44 7.55
N ILE A 194 17.15 -3.98 6.51
CA ILE A 194 17.19 -5.41 6.20
C ILE A 194 18.64 -5.86 5.95
N TYR A 195 19.41 -5.07 5.19
CA TYR A 195 20.81 -5.40 4.97
C TYR A 195 21.63 -5.40 6.27
N TYR A 196 21.48 -4.38 7.11
CA TYR A 196 22.22 -4.30 8.38
C TYR A 196 21.88 -5.43 9.35
N THR A 197 20.61 -5.82 9.43
CA THR A 197 20.14 -6.87 10.35
C THR A 197 20.43 -8.29 9.86
N THR A 198 20.34 -8.53 8.54
CA THR A 198 20.48 -9.86 7.95
C THR A 198 21.84 -10.13 7.28
N ASN A 199 22.62 -9.07 7.06
CA ASN A 199 23.85 -9.07 6.25
C ASN A 199 23.67 -9.63 4.82
N LYS A 200 22.44 -9.59 4.30
CA LYS A 200 22.08 -10.00 2.93
C LYS A 200 21.49 -8.83 2.17
N LYS A 201 21.84 -8.69 0.89
CA LYS A 201 21.24 -7.64 0.05
C LYS A 201 19.74 -7.88 -0.09
N THR A 202 18.96 -6.80 -0.09
CA THR A 202 17.51 -6.90 -0.21
C THR A 202 17.13 -7.40 -1.62
N SER A 203 17.89 -7.03 -2.65
CA SER A 203 17.75 -7.55 -4.01
C SER A 203 17.90 -9.07 -4.07
N ASP A 204 18.92 -9.63 -3.40
CA ASP A 204 19.14 -11.08 -3.33
C ASP A 204 17.97 -11.80 -2.65
N ILE A 205 17.47 -11.27 -1.52
CA ILE A 205 16.30 -11.84 -0.82
C ILE A 205 15.07 -11.83 -1.73
N TYR A 206 14.81 -10.73 -2.45
CA TYR A 206 13.70 -10.67 -3.40
C TYR A 206 13.87 -11.62 -4.57
N LEU A 207 15.10 -11.86 -5.04
CA LEU A 207 15.38 -12.85 -6.07
C LEU A 207 15.14 -14.27 -5.57
N GLU A 208 15.63 -14.60 -4.38
CA GLU A 208 15.36 -15.89 -3.71
C GLU A 208 13.85 -16.13 -3.60
N GLN A 209 13.10 -15.16 -3.07
CA GLN A 209 11.64 -15.24 -2.94
C GLN A 209 10.93 -15.45 -4.28
N LYS A 210 11.38 -14.79 -5.36
CA LYS A 210 10.83 -15.00 -6.70
C LYS A 210 11.11 -16.40 -7.24
N LEU A 211 12.30 -16.92 -7.01
CA LEU A 211 12.66 -18.27 -7.45
C LEU A 211 11.83 -19.31 -6.68
N ASP A 212 11.65 -19.11 -5.37
CA ASP A 212 10.79 -19.98 -4.56
C ASP A 212 9.32 -19.91 -5.03
N GLU A 213 8.82 -18.73 -5.43
CA GLU A 213 7.49 -18.61 -6.07
C GLU A 213 7.39 -19.49 -7.31
N LEU A 214 8.44 -19.73 -8.09
CA LEU A 214 8.34 -20.55 -9.31
C LEU A 214 8.23 -22.05 -9.02
N GLU A 215 8.68 -22.50 -7.85
CA GLU A 215 8.74 -23.91 -7.48
C GLU A 215 7.45 -24.40 -6.81
N ASP A 216 6.81 -23.58 -5.95
CA ASP A 216 5.58 -23.94 -5.24
C ASP A 216 4.68 -22.71 -4.95
N SER A 217 3.46 -22.98 -4.50
CA SER A 217 2.50 -21.98 -4.04
C SER A 217 3.08 -21.16 -2.88
N SER A 218 2.94 -19.84 -3.00
CA SER A 218 3.38 -18.91 -1.96
C SER A 218 2.37 -18.75 -0.81
N LEU A 219 1.20 -19.40 -0.90
CA LEU A 219 0.14 -19.32 0.10
C LEU A 219 0.47 -20.13 1.35
N ARG A 220 0.26 -19.54 2.53
CA ARG A 220 0.50 -20.18 3.83
C ARG A 220 -0.59 -21.16 4.25
N PHE A 221 -1.79 -20.93 3.72
CA PHE A 221 -3.01 -21.63 4.09
C PHE A 221 -3.76 -22.06 2.84
N ASN A 222 -4.62 -23.06 2.98
CA ASN A 222 -5.67 -23.30 2.00
C ASN A 222 -6.64 -22.13 2.06
N THR A 223 -6.59 -21.25 1.07
CA THR A 223 -7.26 -19.93 1.19
C THR A 223 -8.41 -19.80 0.20
N LEU A 224 -9.61 -19.54 0.70
CA LEU A 224 -10.75 -19.04 -0.07
C LEU A 224 -10.81 -17.52 0.03
N VAL A 225 -10.80 -16.81 -1.10
CA VAL A 225 -10.81 -15.33 -1.11
C VAL A 225 -12.11 -14.82 -1.75
N PHE A 226 -12.90 -14.09 -0.97
CA PHE A 226 -14.05 -13.34 -1.48
C PHE A 226 -13.67 -11.88 -1.68
N TRP A 227 -14.00 -11.33 -2.85
CA TRP A 227 -13.97 -9.91 -3.11
C TRP A 227 -15.39 -9.38 -3.22
N VAL A 228 -15.86 -8.74 -2.15
CA VAL A 228 -17.13 -8.01 -2.17
C VAL A 228 -16.91 -6.69 -2.91
N TYR A 229 -17.56 -6.53 -4.05
CA TYR A 229 -17.34 -5.43 -4.99
C TYR A 229 -18.64 -4.66 -5.22
N SER A 230 -18.52 -3.36 -5.49
CA SER A 230 -19.62 -2.52 -5.94
C SER A 230 -19.10 -1.61 -7.04
N ASP A 231 -19.95 -1.32 -8.02
CA ASP A 231 -19.62 -0.32 -9.04
C ASP A 231 -19.24 1.03 -8.40
N SER A 232 -18.28 1.71 -9.03
CA SER A 232 -17.67 2.91 -8.47
C SER A 232 -18.60 4.11 -8.43
N GLU A 233 -19.60 4.20 -9.30
CA GLU A 233 -20.56 5.32 -9.31
C GLU A 233 -21.55 5.16 -8.17
N VAL A 234 -22.14 3.97 -8.04
CA VAL A 234 -23.07 3.63 -6.95
C VAL A 234 -22.38 3.72 -5.58
N LEU A 235 -21.14 3.22 -5.48
CA LEU A 235 -20.39 3.23 -4.23
C LEU A 235 -20.09 4.66 -3.74
N ARG A 236 -19.84 5.62 -4.63
CA ARG A 236 -19.51 7.01 -4.22
C ARG A 236 -20.62 7.62 -3.38
N SER A 237 -21.86 7.54 -3.86
CA SER A 237 -23.02 8.10 -3.15
C SER A 237 -23.19 7.43 -1.79
N ARG A 238 -23.03 6.10 -1.72
CA ARG A 238 -23.09 5.36 -0.44
C ARG A 238 -22.03 5.79 0.56
N LEU A 239 -20.81 6.03 0.07
CA LEU A 239 -19.70 6.48 0.93
C LEU A 239 -19.95 7.87 1.50
N ASP A 240 -20.53 8.77 0.71
CA ASP A 240 -20.83 10.13 1.15
C ASP A 240 -21.94 10.14 2.20
N THR A 241 -23.07 9.46 1.92
CA THR A 241 -24.17 9.30 2.89
C THR A 241 -23.70 8.62 4.17
N ARG A 242 -22.76 7.66 4.09
CA ARG A 242 -22.18 7.01 5.26
C ARG A 242 -21.37 7.99 6.11
N VAL A 243 -20.62 8.91 5.50
CA VAL A 243 -19.90 9.95 6.26
C VAL A 243 -20.88 10.88 6.95
N ASP A 244 -21.96 11.28 6.26
CA ASP A 244 -23.00 12.12 6.88
C ASP A 244 -23.61 11.42 8.09
N LYS A 245 -24.06 10.17 7.93
CA LYS A 245 -24.60 9.35 9.04
C LYS A 245 -23.59 9.18 10.18
N MET A 246 -22.31 9.02 9.87
CA MET A 246 -21.25 8.88 10.87
C MET A 246 -21.12 10.16 11.72
N MET A 247 -21.27 11.35 11.13
CA MET A 247 -21.28 12.61 11.87
C MET A 247 -22.48 12.68 12.83
N ASP A 248 -23.66 12.25 12.37
CA ASP A 248 -24.89 12.22 13.17
C ASP A 248 -24.81 11.20 14.34
N GLN A 249 -23.98 10.17 14.21
CA GLN A 249 -23.83 9.07 15.17
C GLN A 249 -22.75 9.30 16.24
N GLY A 250 -22.23 10.52 16.37
CA GLY A 250 -21.30 10.89 17.44
C GLY A 250 -19.82 10.84 17.05
N ALA A 251 -19.49 10.79 15.75
CA ALA A 251 -18.09 10.89 15.33
C ALA A 251 -17.43 12.21 15.74
N VAL A 252 -18.19 13.30 15.81
CA VAL A 252 -17.69 14.61 16.26
C VAL A 252 -17.11 14.53 17.68
N ASP A 253 -17.75 13.75 18.56
CA ASP A 253 -17.29 13.58 19.94
C ASP A 253 -16.01 12.74 20.01
N GLU A 254 -15.90 11.67 19.23
CA GLU A 254 -14.67 10.88 19.11
C GLU A 254 -13.49 11.71 18.56
N ILE A 255 -13.75 12.60 17.59
CA ILE A 255 -12.72 13.48 17.03
C ILE A 255 -12.21 14.45 18.09
N ARG A 256 -13.11 15.03 18.89
CA ARG A 256 -12.74 15.92 20.01
C ARG A 256 -12.00 15.17 21.11
N GLU A 257 -12.43 13.95 21.43
CA GLU A 257 -11.76 13.11 22.43
C GLU A 257 -10.33 12.79 22.01
N LEU A 258 -10.13 12.39 20.76
CA LEU A 258 -8.80 12.10 20.22
C LEU A 258 -7.91 13.37 20.17
N TYR A 259 -8.50 14.53 19.88
CA TYR A 259 -7.78 15.81 19.92
C TYR A 259 -7.36 16.20 21.34
N LYS A 260 -8.26 16.05 22.31
CA LYS A 260 -7.97 16.34 23.72
C LYS A 260 -6.87 15.43 24.26
N PHE A 261 -6.98 14.13 24.01
CA PHE A 261 -5.94 13.17 24.42
C PHE A 261 -4.56 13.54 23.86
N TYR A 262 -4.53 14.08 22.64
CA TYR A 262 -3.31 14.57 22.04
C TYR A 262 -2.77 15.84 22.73
N GLN A 263 -3.64 16.84 22.95
CA GLN A 263 -3.27 18.09 23.64
C GLN A 263 -2.73 17.84 25.05
N ASP A 264 -3.29 16.86 25.77
CA ASP A 264 -2.85 16.48 27.11
C ASP A 264 -1.41 15.91 27.13
N GLN A 265 -0.89 15.43 26.00
CA GLN A 265 0.47 14.89 25.88
C GLN A 265 1.50 15.91 25.42
N THR A 266 1.16 16.75 24.45
CA THR A 266 2.10 17.71 23.87
C THR A 266 1.37 18.89 23.20
N PRO A 267 1.95 20.10 23.26
CA PRO A 267 1.40 21.28 22.58
C PRO A 267 1.72 21.33 21.08
N GLU A 268 2.57 20.44 20.55
CA GLU A 268 2.93 20.45 19.12
C GLU A 268 1.83 19.82 18.25
N LYS A 269 2.07 19.55 16.97
CA LYS A 269 1.13 18.82 16.09
C LYS A 269 1.58 17.36 15.97
N PRO A 270 0.69 16.34 16.01
CA PRO A 270 1.13 14.96 15.97
C PRO A 270 1.73 14.69 14.61
N ASP A 271 2.67 13.74 14.54
CA ASP A 271 2.98 13.11 13.27
C ASP A 271 1.75 12.36 12.77
N LEU A 272 0.97 13.01 11.88
CA LEU A 272 -0.23 12.46 11.26
C LEU A 272 0.07 11.30 10.27
N THR A 273 1.32 10.82 10.25
CA THR A 273 1.80 9.74 9.40
C THR A 273 2.12 8.45 10.15
N THR A 274 1.88 8.41 11.47
CA THR A 274 2.07 7.23 12.35
C THR A 274 0.84 6.94 13.21
N GLY A 275 0.79 5.73 13.80
CA GLY A 275 -0.22 5.36 14.79
C GLY A 275 -1.68 5.52 14.35
N ILE A 276 -2.54 5.82 15.32
CA ILE A 276 -3.97 6.15 15.14
C ILE A 276 -4.16 7.48 14.39
N TRP A 277 -3.17 8.38 14.42
CA TRP A 277 -3.23 9.71 13.82
C TRP A 277 -3.39 9.68 12.28
N GLN A 278 -3.15 8.53 11.66
CA GLN A 278 -3.37 8.29 10.24
C GLN A 278 -4.85 8.13 9.85
N VAL A 279 -5.76 7.93 10.81
CA VAL A 279 -7.18 7.64 10.55
C VAL A 279 -7.82 8.72 9.66
N ILE A 280 -8.65 8.26 8.72
CA ILE A 280 -9.50 9.16 7.92
C ILE A 280 -10.70 9.53 8.80
N GLY A 281 -10.83 10.80 9.12
CA GLY A 281 -11.83 11.29 10.07
C GLY A 281 -11.25 12.10 11.22
N PHE A 282 -9.92 12.15 11.39
CA PHE A 282 -9.28 13.02 12.39
C PHE A 282 -8.51 14.16 11.74
N LYS A 283 -7.47 13.84 10.96
CA LYS A 283 -6.59 14.83 10.32
C LYS A 283 -7.29 15.79 9.36
N GLU A 284 -8.42 15.38 8.79
CA GLU A 284 -9.23 16.23 7.92
C GLU A 284 -9.86 17.40 8.69
N PHE A 285 -10.06 17.24 10.00
CA PHE A 285 -10.69 18.21 10.89
C PHE A 285 -9.67 19.06 11.68
N TRP A 286 -8.38 18.96 11.38
CA TRP A 286 -7.33 19.66 12.13
C TRP A 286 -7.56 21.17 12.21
N GLU A 287 -7.88 21.81 11.08
CA GLU A 287 -8.17 23.26 11.02
C GLU A 287 -9.35 23.63 11.93
N TRP A 288 -10.43 22.84 11.89
CA TRP A 288 -11.60 23.05 12.74
C TRP A 288 -11.30 22.90 14.23
N LEU A 289 -10.46 21.93 14.60
CA LEU A 289 -10.06 21.71 15.99
C LEU A 289 -9.24 22.87 16.56
N GLU A 290 -8.50 23.60 15.71
CA GLU A 290 -7.73 24.78 16.11
C GLU A 290 -8.59 26.05 16.17
N THR A 291 -9.51 26.24 15.21
CA THR A 291 -10.23 27.51 15.04
C THR A 291 -11.64 27.50 15.65
N GLY A 292 -12.28 26.33 15.72
CA GLY A 292 -13.67 26.14 16.13
C GLY A 292 -14.72 26.67 15.15
N THR A 293 -14.36 27.07 13.92
CA THR A 293 -15.32 27.71 13.00
C THR A 293 -16.18 26.69 12.26
N GLU A 294 -17.45 27.03 12.02
CA GLU A 294 -18.38 26.18 11.24
C GLU A 294 -17.90 25.96 9.80
N SER A 295 -17.27 26.97 9.19
CA SER A 295 -16.70 26.85 7.85
C SER A 295 -15.61 25.77 7.77
N ASP A 296 -14.74 25.71 8.80
CA ASP A 296 -13.68 24.71 8.85
C ASP A 296 -14.23 23.31 9.13
N PHE A 297 -15.31 23.21 9.92
CA PHE A 297 -16.01 21.95 10.15
C PHE A 297 -16.54 21.36 8.83
N GLN A 298 -17.29 22.16 8.07
CA GLN A 298 -17.85 21.73 6.77
C GLN A 298 -16.74 21.37 5.77
N ASN A 299 -15.64 22.12 5.76
CA ASN A 299 -14.46 21.78 4.96
C ASN A 299 -13.84 20.44 5.39
N GLY A 300 -13.78 20.17 6.70
CA GLY A 300 -13.32 18.89 7.26
C GLY A 300 -14.18 17.71 6.81
N VAL A 301 -15.51 17.85 6.85
CA VAL A 301 -16.46 16.83 6.37
C VAL A 301 -16.24 16.54 4.87
N GLU A 302 -16.14 17.57 4.04
CA GLU A 302 -15.90 17.39 2.60
C GLU A 302 -14.53 16.77 2.31
N LYS A 303 -13.48 17.18 3.03
CA LYS A 303 -12.15 16.54 2.96
C LYS A 303 -12.25 15.06 3.34
N MET A 304 -13.00 14.70 4.38
CA MET A 304 -13.21 13.31 4.82
C MET A 304 -13.91 12.47 3.76
N LYS A 305 -14.98 13.00 3.13
CA LYS A 305 -15.66 12.35 2.00
C LYS A 305 -14.70 12.10 0.83
N ILE A 306 -13.95 13.13 0.42
CA ILE A 306 -12.93 13.02 -0.64
C ILE A 306 -11.91 11.91 -0.32
N ARG A 307 -11.38 11.90 0.91
CA ARG A 307 -10.36 10.94 1.35
C ARG A 307 -10.91 9.51 1.41
N THR A 308 -12.15 9.34 1.86
CA THR A 308 -12.86 8.06 1.86
C THR A 308 -13.00 7.50 0.44
N ARG A 309 -13.39 8.33 -0.54
CA ARG A 309 -13.47 7.92 -1.96
C ARG A 309 -12.09 7.58 -2.54
N GLN A 310 -11.07 8.36 -2.22
CA GLN A 310 -9.68 8.08 -2.62
C GLN A 310 -9.17 6.76 -2.05
N TYR A 311 -9.52 6.46 -0.79
CA TYR A 311 -9.17 5.22 -0.13
C TYR A 311 -9.83 4.02 -0.82
N ALA A 312 -11.15 4.07 -1.06
CA ALA A 312 -11.87 3.02 -1.80
C ALA A 312 -11.27 2.77 -3.19
N LYS A 313 -10.96 3.83 -3.95
CA LYS A 313 -10.29 3.70 -5.26
C LYS A 313 -8.91 3.06 -5.15
N SER A 314 -8.14 3.41 -4.11
CA SER A 314 -6.82 2.84 -3.86
C SER A 314 -6.91 1.36 -3.48
N GLN A 315 -7.92 0.96 -2.70
CA GLN A 315 -8.21 -0.43 -2.36
C GLN A 315 -8.51 -1.27 -3.62
N VAL A 316 -9.42 -0.83 -4.49
CA VAL A 316 -9.70 -1.54 -5.77
C VAL A 316 -8.44 -1.68 -6.61
N LYS A 317 -7.67 -0.59 -6.76
CA LYS A 317 -6.39 -0.62 -7.50
C LYS A 317 -5.43 -1.64 -6.90
N TRP A 318 -5.35 -1.71 -5.58
CA TRP A 318 -4.50 -2.65 -4.85
C TRP A 318 -4.94 -4.10 -5.08
N ILE A 319 -6.23 -4.40 -4.88
CA ILE A 319 -6.81 -5.73 -5.11
C ILE A 319 -6.51 -6.20 -6.55
N LYS A 320 -6.86 -5.39 -7.56
CA LYS A 320 -6.65 -5.74 -8.97
C LYS A 320 -5.17 -5.93 -9.33
N LYS A 321 -4.31 -5.00 -8.92
CA LYS A 321 -2.90 -4.95 -9.38
C LYS A 321 -1.95 -5.81 -8.57
N LEU A 322 -2.30 -6.16 -7.34
CA LEU A 322 -1.44 -6.89 -6.41
C LEU A 322 -2.10 -8.22 -6.03
N LEU A 323 -3.18 -8.21 -5.25
CA LEU A 323 -3.76 -9.45 -4.71
C LEU A 323 -4.23 -10.42 -5.80
N ALA A 324 -5.13 -9.97 -6.68
CA ALA A 324 -5.66 -10.78 -7.76
C ALA A 324 -4.54 -11.25 -8.71
N THR A 325 -3.51 -10.41 -8.91
CA THR A 325 -2.33 -10.79 -9.71
C THR A 325 -1.53 -11.92 -9.05
N GLU A 326 -1.38 -11.95 -7.72
CA GLU A 326 -0.72 -13.08 -7.05
C GLU A 326 -1.58 -14.34 -7.11
N LEU A 327 -2.88 -14.20 -6.87
CA LEU A 327 -3.81 -15.33 -6.84
C LEU A 327 -3.98 -15.99 -8.21
N VAL A 328 -3.96 -15.23 -9.31
CA VAL A 328 -3.96 -15.79 -10.68
C VAL A 328 -2.72 -16.63 -10.96
N LYS A 329 -1.56 -16.35 -10.34
CA LYS A 329 -0.37 -17.20 -10.50
C LYS A 329 -0.58 -18.60 -9.92
N GLU A 330 -1.50 -18.79 -8.98
CA GLU A 330 -1.79 -20.10 -8.41
C GLU A 330 -2.41 -21.07 -9.44
N ALA A 331 -2.89 -20.55 -10.57
CA ALA A 331 -3.34 -21.35 -11.71
C ALA A 331 -2.27 -22.32 -12.22
N ARG A 332 -0.98 -21.94 -12.19
CA ARG A 332 0.14 -22.81 -12.62
C ARG A 332 0.31 -24.05 -11.74
N PHE A 333 -0.22 -24.00 -10.51
CA PHE A 333 -0.24 -25.10 -9.56
C PHE A 333 -1.63 -25.72 -9.42
N ASN A 334 -2.51 -25.46 -10.39
CA ASN A 334 -3.91 -25.91 -10.40
C ASN A 334 -4.67 -25.57 -9.11
N TYR A 335 -4.33 -24.44 -8.46
CA TYR A 335 -4.92 -24.00 -7.20
C TYR A 335 -4.85 -25.03 -6.06
N LYS A 336 -3.79 -25.84 -6.02
CA LYS A 336 -3.58 -26.91 -5.02
C LYS A 336 -3.82 -26.48 -3.57
N HIS A 337 -3.41 -25.26 -3.20
CA HIS A 337 -3.54 -24.70 -1.85
C HIS A 337 -4.59 -23.59 -1.77
N GLY A 338 -5.58 -23.63 -2.67
CA GLY A 338 -6.49 -22.51 -2.83
C GLY A 338 -5.81 -21.33 -3.46
N GLY A 339 -6.41 -20.16 -3.29
CA GLY A 339 -6.00 -18.96 -3.99
C GLY A 339 -6.85 -18.60 -5.21
N LYS A 340 -8.05 -19.17 -5.34
CA LYS A 340 -9.08 -18.61 -6.22
C LYS A 340 -9.75 -17.43 -5.51
N MET A 341 -9.86 -16.31 -6.22
CA MET A 341 -10.63 -15.15 -5.79
C MET A 341 -12.01 -15.19 -6.45
N TYR A 342 -13.07 -15.02 -5.65
CA TYR A 342 -14.46 -14.99 -6.10
C TYR A 342 -15.04 -13.60 -5.86
N LEU A 343 -15.53 -12.95 -6.91
CA LEU A 343 -16.20 -11.66 -6.83
C LEU A 343 -17.66 -11.86 -6.45
N LEU A 344 -18.11 -11.15 -5.42
CA LEU A 344 -19.51 -11.06 -5.01
C LEU A 344 -20.00 -9.64 -5.33
N ASP A 345 -21.07 -9.53 -6.11
CA ASP A 345 -21.59 -8.24 -6.57
C ASP A 345 -22.54 -7.64 -5.53
N ALA A 346 -22.09 -6.60 -4.86
CA ALA A 346 -22.84 -5.79 -3.91
C ALA A 346 -23.27 -4.43 -4.50
N THR A 347 -23.29 -4.31 -5.84
CA THR A 347 -23.71 -3.07 -6.52
C THR A 347 -25.17 -2.78 -6.25
N ASP A 348 -26.07 -3.76 -6.29
CA ASP A 348 -27.45 -3.61 -5.82
C ASP A 348 -27.61 -4.26 -4.45
N LEU A 349 -28.02 -3.49 -3.44
CA LEU A 349 -28.23 -4.01 -2.08
C LEU A 349 -29.55 -4.74 -1.93
N SER A 350 -30.54 -4.51 -2.82
CA SER A 350 -31.79 -5.26 -2.81
C SER A 350 -31.57 -6.74 -3.18
N GLU A 351 -30.56 -7.00 -4.01
CA GLU A 351 -30.14 -8.34 -4.43
C GLU A 351 -29.02 -8.92 -3.54
N TRP A 352 -28.68 -8.28 -2.41
CA TRP A 352 -27.59 -8.70 -1.53
C TRP A 352 -27.66 -10.17 -1.11
N LYS A 353 -28.87 -10.64 -0.80
CA LYS A 353 -29.09 -12.02 -0.37
C LYS A 353 -28.65 -13.01 -1.44
N GLU A 354 -29.06 -12.77 -2.68
CA GLU A 354 -28.83 -13.67 -3.82
C GLU A 354 -27.39 -13.53 -4.34
N ASN A 355 -26.93 -12.30 -4.59
CA ASN A 355 -25.65 -12.03 -5.26
C ASN A 355 -24.43 -12.12 -4.33
N VAL A 356 -24.63 -11.99 -3.02
CA VAL A 356 -23.54 -12.00 -2.03
C VAL A 356 -23.66 -13.17 -1.08
N PHE A 357 -24.72 -13.24 -0.28
CA PHE A 357 -24.81 -14.23 0.80
C PHE A 357 -24.95 -15.66 0.28
N GLU A 358 -25.98 -15.97 -0.52
CA GLU A 358 -26.25 -17.34 -0.97
C GLU A 358 -25.13 -17.90 -1.86
N ILE A 359 -24.57 -17.08 -2.76
CA ILE A 359 -23.43 -17.49 -3.58
C ILE A 359 -22.19 -17.71 -2.70
N GLY A 360 -21.89 -16.78 -1.79
CA GLY A 360 -20.76 -16.89 -0.88
C GLY A 360 -20.84 -18.12 0.02
N GLU A 361 -22.03 -18.43 0.55
CA GLU A 361 -22.29 -19.62 1.36
C GLU A 361 -22.05 -20.90 0.56
N LYS A 362 -22.65 -21.03 -0.64
CA LYS A 362 -22.49 -22.23 -1.49
C LYS A 362 -21.03 -22.47 -1.90
N ILE A 363 -20.31 -21.41 -2.25
CA ILE A 363 -18.87 -21.48 -2.55
C ILE A 363 -18.09 -21.97 -1.34
N THR A 364 -18.41 -21.43 -0.15
CA THR A 364 -17.73 -21.81 1.09
C THR A 364 -17.99 -23.26 1.46
N GLN A 365 -19.23 -23.74 1.33
CA GLN A 365 -19.59 -25.14 1.58
C GLN A 365 -18.82 -26.09 0.66
N GLN A 366 -18.72 -25.79 -0.63
CA GLN A 366 -17.91 -26.60 -1.56
C GLN A 366 -16.43 -26.60 -1.17
N PHE A 367 -15.88 -25.43 -0.86
CA PHE A 367 -14.49 -25.26 -0.45
C PHE A 367 -14.16 -26.08 0.80
N LEU A 368 -14.97 -26.00 1.86
CA LEU A 368 -14.73 -26.70 3.13
C LEU A 368 -14.96 -28.22 3.01
N ALA A 369 -15.86 -28.67 2.13
CA ALA A 369 -16.16 -30.09 1.99
C ALA A 369 -15.09 -30.87 1.20
N SER A 370 -14.60 -30.29 0.10
CA SER A 370 -13.79 -31.01 -0.89
C SER A 370 -12.52 -30.26 -1.29
N GLY A 371 -12.19 -29.18 -0.58
CA GLY A 371 -10.99 -28.38 -0.79
C GLY A 371 -11.07 -27.43 -2.00
N PRO A 372 -10.00 -26.65 -2.24
CA PRO A 372 -10.04 -25.52 -3.17
C PRO A 372 -10.23 -25.86 -4.65
N ALA A 373 -9.78 -27.03 -5.10
CA ALA A 373 -9.92 -27.46 -6.49
C ALA A 373 -11.37 -27.82 -6.85
N SER A 374 -12.20 -28.13 -5.83
CA SER A 374 -13.56 -28.65 -6.01
C SER A 374 -14.63 -27.60 -6.28
N VAL A 375 -14.32 -26.31 -6.05
CA VAL A 375 -15.30 -25.23 -6.22
C VAL A 375 -15.62 -25.03 -7.70
N THR A 376 -16.89 -25.26 -8.08
CA THR A 376 -17.37 -25.23 -9.47
C THR A 376 -17.92 -23.88 -9.92
N TYR A 377 -18.12 -22.94 -8.98
CA TYR A 377 -18.64 -21.62 -9.28
C TYR A 377 -17.65 -20.79 -10.12
N PRO A 378 -18.15 -19.92 -11.02
CA PRO A 378 -17.29 -18.97 -11.72
C PRO A 378 -16.69 -17.97 -10.72
N GLN A 379 -15.47 -17.51 -11.02
CA GLN A 379 -14.77 -16.55 -10.16
C GLN A 379 -15.40 -15.15 -10.17
N ALA A 380 -16.13 -14.79 -11.22
CA ALA A 380 -16.87 -13.54 -11.30
C ALA A 380 -18.21 -13.76 -12.02
N PRO A 381 -19.23 -12.96 -11.72
CA PRO A 381 -20.43 -12.84 -12.54
C PRO A 381 -20.08 -12.46 -13.99
N GLU A 382 -20.95 -12.79 -14.94
CA GLU A 382 -20.70 -12.62 -16.39
C GLU A 382 -20.36 -11.16 -16.77
N HIS A 383 -21.05 -10.18 -16.18
CA HIS A 383 -20.81 -8.75 -16.42
C HIS A 383 -19.51 -8.22 -15.80
N TYR A 384 -18.83 -9.00 -14.96
CA TYR A 384 -17.52 -8.70 -14.38
C TYR A 384 -16.43 -9.71 -14.74
N LYS A 385 -16.62 -10.55 -15.76
CA LYS A 385 -15.63 -11.58 -16.15
C LYS A 385 -14.22 -11.03 -16.41
N ASP A 386 -14.13 -9.81 -16.95
CA ASP A 386 -12.86 -9.15 -17.31
C ASP A 386 -12.23 -8.35 -16.15
N ILE A 387 -12.79 -8.43 -14.94
CA ILE A 387 -12.31 -7.65 -13.80
C ILE A 387 -10.97 -8.14 -13.26
N PHE A 388 -10.70 -9.44 -13.43
CA PHE A 388 -9.47 -10.08 -13.01
C PHE A 388 -8.37 -9.94 -14.07
N PRO A 389 -7.09 -9.85 -13.65
CA PRO A 389 -5.99 -9.88 -14.60
C PRO A 389 -5.96 -11.22 -15.35
N THR A 390 -5.76 -11.18 -16.67
CA THR A 390 -5.55 -12.38 -17.48
C THR A 390 -4.16 -12.99 -17.22
N ALA A 391 -3.97 -14.28 -17.51
CA ALA A 391 -2.65 -14.91 -17.42
C ALA A 391 -1.61 -14.17 -18.30
N GLU A 392 -2.00 -13.80 -19.53
CA GLU A 392 -1.18 -12.97 -20.42
C GLU A 392 -0.83 -11.61 -19.80
N TYR A 393 -1.75 -10.98 -19.08
CA TYR A 393 -1.47 -9.73 -18.37
C TYR A 393 -0.46 -9.92 -17.23
N VAL A 394 -0.52 -11.05 -16.52
CA VAL A 394 0.43 -11.40 -15.45
C VAL A 394 1.82 -11.68 -16.03
N ASP A 395 1.90 -12.44 -17.12
CA ASP A 395 3.15 -12.85 -17.78
C ASP A 395 3.76 -11.74 -18.65
N GLY A 396 2.92 -10.94 -19.29
CA GLY A 396 3.28 -9.82 -20.16
C GLY A 396 3.63 -8.53 -19.41
N ARG A 397 3.27 -8.41 -18.13
CA ARG A 397 3.68 -7.28 -17.30
C ARG A 397 5.21 -7.19 -17.29
N LYS A 398 5.73 -6.07 -17.79
CA LYS A 398 7.03 -5.50 -17.41
C LYS A 398 6.99 -5.07 -15.94
N SER A 399 6.77 -6.05 -15.07
CA SER A 399 6.68 -5.80 -13.64
C SER A 399 7.95 -6.23 -12.98
N ASN A 400 8.14 -5.67 -11.79
CA ASN A 400 9.24 -5.95 -10.88
C ASN A 400 9.36 -7.43 -10.47
N LYS A 401 8.55 -8.33 -11.05
CA LYS A 401 8.41 -9.77 -10.77
C LYS A 401 9.16 -10.66 -11.78
N LYS A 402 9.65 -10.15 -12.92
CA LYS A 402 10.59 -10.90 -13.76
C LYS A 402 11.99 -10.91 -13.15
N ILE A 403 12.76 -11.95 -13.42
CA ILE A 403 14.16 -12.08 -12.95
C ILE A 403 15.06 -11.01 -13.63
N GLY A 404 14.74 -10.58 -14.86
CA GLY A 404 15.51 -9.58 -15.62
C GLY A 404 14.85 -8.19 -15.77
N ALA A 405 14.00 -7.76 -14.84
CA ALA A 405 13.32 -6.45 -14.91
C ALA A 405 14.21 -5.23 -14.53
N GLU A 406 15.53 -5.43 -14.43
CA GLU A 406 16.48 -4.42 -13.95
C GLU A 406 16.53 -3.18 -14.86
N SER A 407 16.35 -3.35 -16.16
CA SER A 407 16.37 -2.23 -17.13
C SER A 407 15.18 -1.27 -16.96
N ASP A 408 14.09 -1.70 -16.34
CA ASP A 408 12.89 -0.86 -16.11
C ASP A 408 13.03 0.07 -14.89
N TRP A 409 14.10 -0.07 -14.08
CA TRP A 409 14.27 0.66 -12.83
C TRP A 409 15.25 1.84 -12.93
N LYS A 410 15.81 2.07 -14.12
CA LYS A 410 16.74 3.17 -14.33
C LYS A 410 16.10 4.52 -14.00
N HIS A 411 16.82 5.34 -13.24
CA HIS A 411 16.41 6.70 -12.92
C HIS A 411 16.72 7.65 -14.08
N PHE A 412 15.74 8.45 -14.46
CA PHE A 412 15.88 9.53 -15.43
C PHE A 412 15.62 10.86 -14.73
N LYS A 413 16.63 11.74 -14.74
CA LYS A 413 16.55 13.09 -14.17
C LYS A 413 16.19 14.09 -15.26
N CYS A 414 15.27 15.00 -14.96
CA CYS A 414 14.94 16.12 -15.85
C CYS A 414 15.60 17.40 -15.34
N ASP A 415 16.52 17.96 -16.14
CA ASP A 415 17.24 19.19 -15.79
C ASP A 415 16.40 20.48 -15.94
N ILE A 416 15.22 20.35 -16.54
CA ILE A 416 14.28 21.47 -16.74
C ILE A 416 13.30 21.52 -15.57
N CYS A 417 12.74 20.37 -15.20
CA CYS A 417 11.68 20.30 -14.21
C CYS A 417 12.23 20.21 -12.80
N LYS A 418 12.01 21.24 -11.98
CA LYS A 418 12.37 21.24 -10.56
C LYS A 418 11.14 21.20 -9.65
N ASP A 419 11.30 20.63 -8.46
CA ASP A 419 10.31 20.70 -7.37
C ASP A 419 10.40 22.03 -6.61
N LYS A 420 9.53 22.22 -5.61
CA LYS A 420 9.47 23.45 -4.80
C LYS A 420 10.77 23.72 -4.04
N ASN A 421 11.56 22.69 -3.79
CA ASN A 421 12.82 22.76 -3.06
C ASN A 421 14.02 22.81 -4.02
N GLY A 422 13.80 23.01 -5.32
CA GLY A 422 14.85 23.13 -6.34
C GLY A 422 15.43 21.81 -6.83
N ASN A 423 14.94 20.66 -6.37
CA ASN A 423 15.46 19.35 -6.78
C ASN A 423 14.94 18.97 -8.17
N PRO A 424 15.76 18.33 -9.02
CA PRO A 424 15.30 17.88 -10.33
C PRO A 424 14.20 16.82 -10.20
N PHE A 425 13.28 16.81 -11.16
CA PHE A 425 12.29 15.77 -11.30
C PHE A 425 12.98 14.46 -11.69
N VAL A 426 12.61 13.37 -11.01
CA VAL A 426 13.13 12.03 -11.27
C VAL A 426 11.98 11.11 -11.66
N ALA A 427 12.12 10.42 -12.79
CA ALA A 427 11.26 9.31 -13.19
C ALA A 427 12.02 7.99 -13.06
N ILE A 428 11.28 6.91 -12.78
CA ILE A 428 11.81 5.54 -12.76
C ILE A 428 11.26 4.84 -14.00
N GLY A 429 12.16 4.38 -14.87
CA GLY A 429 11.83 3.74 -16.14
C GLY A 429 11.60 4.73 -17.28
N GLU A 430 11.99 4.31 -18.48
CA GLU A 430 11.98 5.13 -19.70
C GLU A 430 10.57 5.60 -20.08
N GLU A 431 9.58 4.72 -19.96
CA GLU A 431 8.18 5.03 -20.29
C GLU A 431 7.63 6.16 -19.41
N GLN A 432 7.90 6.13 -18.10
CA GLN A 432 7.45 7.18 -17.18
C GLN A 432 8.16 8.51 -17.46
N PHE A 433 9.43 8.46 -17.87
CA PHE A 433 10.17 9.65 -18.28
C PHE A 433 9.61 10.24 -19.58
N LYS A 434 9.22 9.40 -20.56
CA LYS A 434 8.56 9.84 -21.79
C LYS A 434 7.21 10.50 -21.51
N ILE A 435 6.40 9.91 -20.64
CA ILE A 435 5.13 10.52 -20.19
C ILE A 435 5.38 11.90 -19.56
N HIS A 436 6.46 12.04 -18.77
CA HIS A 436 6.84 13.32 -18.19
C HIS A 436 7.22 14.36 -19.25
N THR A 437 8.12 14.03 -20.19
CA THR A 437 8.62 14.98 -21.19
C THR A 437 7.53 15.43 -22.17
N GLU A 438 6.57 14.56 -22.47
CA GLU A 438 5.40 14.88 -23.29
C GLU A 438 4.31 15.65 -22.52
N GLY A 439 4.41 15.69 -21.19
CA GLY A 439 3.44 16.28 -20.28
C GLY A 439 3.40 17.81 -20.29
N ARG A 440 2.23 18.37 -19.94
CA ARG A 440 1.99 19.83 -19.91
C ARG A 440 2.97 20.58 -19.00
N ARG A 441 3.32 20.00 -17.84
CA ARG A 441 4.26 20.61 -16.89
C ARG A 441 5.63 20.82 -17.54
N HIS A 442 6.16 19.79 -18.19
CA HIS A 442 7.47 19.85 -18.84
C HIS A 442 7.46 20.86 -19.98
N LYS A 443 6.49 20.77 -20.89
CA LYS A 443 6.33 21.72 -22.01
C LYS A 443 6.23 23.17 -21.55
N ARG A 444 5.50 23.45 -20.47
CA ARG A 444 5.38 24.80 -19.89
C ARG A 444 6.71 25.31 -19.34
N GLN A 445 7.44 24.47 -18.61
CA GLN A 445 8.73 24.87 -18.03
C GLN A 445 9.83 25.02 -19.08
N LEU A 446 9.84 24.14 -20.10
CA LEU A 446 10.72 24.26 -21.25
C LEU A 446 10.49 25.59 -21.98
N GLY A 447 9.24 25.92 -22.31
CA GLY A 447 8.91 27.20 -22.95
C GLY A 447 9.28 28.43 -22.10
N ALA A 448 9.18 28.35 -20.78
CA ALA A 448 9.64 29.42 -19.89
C ALA A 448 11.17 29.56 -19.89
N LYS A 449 11.90 28.45 -19.90
CA LYS A 449 13.37 28.42 -19.98
C LYS A 449 13.87 28.99 -21.31
N ASP A 450 13.22 28.63 -22.42
CA ASP A 450 13.54 29.15 -23.76
C ASP A 450 13.28 30.66 -23.88
N LYS A 451 12.16 31.15 -23.33
CA LYS A 451 11.89 32.59 -23.27
C LYS A 451 12.95 33.35 -22.48
N LYS A 452 13.36 32.81 -21.33
CA LYS A 452 14.43 33.39 -20.51
C LYS A 452 15.75 33.43 -21.27
N ARG A 453 16.16 32.33 -21.91
CA ARG A 453 17.37 32.28 -22.74
C ARG A 453 17.35 33.32 -23.85
N LYS A 454 16.26 33.42 -24.62
CA LYS A 454 16.12 34.41 -25.70
C LYS A 454 16.21 35.85 -25.18
N HIS A 455 15.67 36.12 -24.00
CA HIS A 455 15.79 37.44 -23.38
C HIS A 455 17.23 37.75 -22.97
N GLU A 456 17.94 36.80 -22.36
CA GLU A 456 19.36 36.96 -21.99
C GLU A 456 20.26 37.17 -23.22
N GLU A 457 20.01 36.43 -24.31
CA GLU A 457 20.70 36.61 -25.60
C GLU A 457 20.45 38.01 -26.19
N TYR A 458 19.19 38.46 -26.19
CA TYR A 458 18.82 39.80 -26.64
C TYR A 458 19.52 40.88 -25.81
N MET A 459 19.51 40.76 -24.48
CA MET A 459 20.16 41.72 -23.58
C MET A 459 21.67 41.76 -23.77
N THR A 460 22.30 40.61 -24.01
CA THR A 460 23.74 40.50 -24.28
C THR A 460 24.07 41.16 -25.63
N ALA A 461 23.35 40.83 -26.69
CA ALA A 461 23.53 41.44 -28.01
C ALA A 461 23.34 42.97 -27.96
N ASN A 462 22.38 43.46 -27.18
CA ASN A 462 22.14 44.90 -27.04
C ASN A 462 23.26 45.60 -26.25
N LYS A 463 23.85 44.94 -25.24
CA LYS A 463 25.04 45.44 -24.55
C LYS A 463 26.25 45.52 -25.48
N THR A 464 26.49 44.49 -26.29
CA THR A 464 27.59 44.48 -27.27
C THR A 464 27.43 45.62 -28.29
N ARG A 465 26.23 45.79 -28.86
CA ARG A 465 25.95 46.88 -29.80
C ARG A 465 26.16 48.27 -29.19
N LYS A 466 25.81 48.47 -27.92
CA LYS A 466 26.08 49.72 -27.21
C LYS A 466 27.57 49.95 -26.98
N ALA A 467 28.32 48.91 -26.61
CA ALA A 467 29.77 49.02 -26.42
C ALA A 467 30.50 49.33 -27.75
N GLU A 468 30.08 48.70 -28.85
CA GLU A 468 30.61 48.98 -30.19
C GLU A 468 30.29 50.42 -30.66
N ALA A 469 29.08 50.92 -30.38
CA ALA A 469 28.70 52.29 -30.72
C ALA A 469 29.53 53.33 -29.94
N VAL A 470 29.75 53.12 -28.64
CA VAL A 470 30.59 53.99 -27.81
C VAL A 470 32.06 53.92 -28.25
N GLY A 471 32.56 52.73 -28.63
CA GLY A 471 33.89 52.58 -29.20
C GLY A 471 34.05 53.28 -30.55
N ALA A 472 33.02 53.25 -31.41
CA ALA A 472 33.01 53.94 -32.69
C ALA A 472 32.94 55.47 -32.53
N GLU A 473 32.14 55.99 -31.58
CA GLU A 473 32.12 57.42 -31.23
C GLU A 473 33.46 57.90 -30.67
N ALA A 474 34.11 57.11 -29.80
CA ALA A 474 35.44 57.43 -29.29
C ALA A 474 36.52 57.42 -30.38
N ALA A 475 36.46 56.49 -31.34
CA ALA A 475 37.37 56.45 -32.49
C ALA A 475 37.13 57.59 -33.48
N ALA A 476 35.87 57.99 -33.68
CA ALA A 476 35.52 59.17 -34.48
C ALA A 476 36.00 60.48 -33.83
N ALA A 477 35.91 60.61 -32.50
CA ALA A 477 36.43 61.77 -31.77
C ALA A 477 37.97 61.84 -31.82
N ALA A 478 38.66 60.70 -31.69
CA ALA A 478 40.12 60.64 -31.79
C ALA A 478 40.66 60.94 -33.21
N SER A 479 39.84 60.73 -34.25
CA SER A 479 40.20 61.07 -35.64
C SER A 479 39.83 62.50 -36.05
N SER A 480 38.97 63.19 -35.30
CA SER A 480 38.74 64.63 -35.46
C SER A 480 39.78 65.51 -34.77
N ASP A 481 40.43 65.01 -33.71
CA ASP A 481 41.51 65.72 -33.01
C ASP A 481 42.86 65.66 -33.75
N SER A 482 43.04 64.76 -34.73
CA SER A 482 44.27 64.66 -35.53
C SER A 482 44.32 65.59 -36.75
N TYR A 483 43.36 66.51 -36.89
CA TYR A 483 43.29 67.49 -38.00
C TYR A 483 43.49 68.95 -37.54
N ILE A 484 43.89 69.15 -36.29
CA ILE A 484 44.28 70.45 -35.73
C ILE A 484 45.74 70.36 -35.28
N ASP A 485 46.66 70.38 -36.24
CA ASP A 485 48.05 70.83 -36.05
C ASP A 485 48.63 71.27 -37.41
#